data_AF-A0A2V9CSQ0-F1
#
_entry.id   AF-A0A2V9CSQ0-F1
#
_cell.length_a   1.000
_cell.length_b   1.000
_cell.length_c   1.000
_cell.angle_alpha   90.00
_cell.angle_beta   90.00
_cell.angle_gamma   90.00
#
_symmetry.space_group_name_H-M   'P 1'
#
loop_
_entity.id
_entity.type
_entity.pdbx_description
1 polymer ?
#
loop_
_entity_poly.entity_id
_entity_poly.type
_entity_poly.pdbx_seq_one_letter_code
_entity_poly.pdbx_strand_id
1 'polypeptide(L)'
;MAALYGDAPQQIFREFCEHLNRLLHTTITDANLRLLAAEHRHRGFLEFRQGEHGEIRCARVGGSYYLFLAQTLEAEEKMVEGSKKYRLRTLRYAYRVTEGPTLDSRWLFRWEYESPKIKPHLYPRHHIHVNTGVNCFSDRFTLNCSELHVPSGWIAIEEVIRFLIHELRLEPKRPDWDQLLLDSEERFTEWTERTI
;
A
#
# COMPACT_ATOMS: atom_id res chain seq x y z
N MET A 1 6.70 1.16 -23.66
CA MET A 1 7.01 1.94 -22.44
C MET A 1 7.54 0.99 -21.38
N ALA A 2 8.47 1.42 -20.53
CA ALA A 2 9.43 0.54 -19.86
C ALA A 2 9.03 0.23 -18.41
N ALA A 3 8.94 -1.06 -18.06
CA ALA A 3 8.81 -1.48 -16.67
C ALA A 3 10.00 -0.99 -15.82
N LEU A 4 9.82 -0.92 -14.50
CA LEU A 4 10.90 -0.53 -13.59
C LEU A 4 11.97 -1.63 -13.56
N TYR A 5 13.01 -1.43 -14.35
CA TYR A 5 14.19 -2.29 -14.39
C TYR A 5 15.36 -1.62 -13.70
N GLY A 6 16.14 -2.41 -12.98
CA GLY A 6 17.38 -1.97 -12.35
C GLY A 6 18.46 -3.03 -12.44
N ASP A 7 19.70 -2.61 -12.24
CA ASP A 7 20.87 -3.50 -12.25
C ASP A 7 21.05 -4.23 -10.91
N ALA A 8 20.39 -3.72 -9.86
CA ALA A 8 20.38 -4.33 -8.53
C ALA A 8 18.99 -4.25 -7.86
N PRO A 9 18.60 -5.25 -7.04
CA PRO A 9 17.35 -5.22 -6.27
C PRO A 9 17.17 -3.94 -5.44
N GLN A 10 18.24 -3.50 -4.77
CA GLN A 10 18.23 -2.35 -3.86
C GLN A 10 17.94 -1.04 -4.61
N GLN A 11 18.39 -0.92 -5.86
CA GLN A 11 18.12 0.26 -6.69
C GLN A 11 16.61 0.40 -6.94
N ILE A 12 15.96 -0.69 -7.37
CA ILE A 12 14.53 -0.72 -7.68
C ILE A 12 13.69 -0.41 -6.44
N PHE A 13 14.02 -1.04 -5.30
CA PHE A 13 13.28 -0.78 -4.07
C PHE A 13 13.43 0.66 -3.59
N ARG A 14 14.63 1.24 -3.74
CA ARG A 14 14.88 2.64 -3.37
C ARG A 14 14.09 3.58 -4.26
N GLU A 15 14.16 3.40 -5.58
CA GLU A 15 13.44 4.23 -6.54
C GLU A 15 11.93 4.19 -6.31
N PHE A 16 11.39 3.00 -6.05
CA PHE A 16 9.98 2.83 -5.71
C PHE A 16 9.62 3.47 -4.36
N CYS A 17 10.45 3.32 -3.33
CA CYS A 17 10.23 3.98 -2.03
C CYS A 17 10.27 5.51 -2.15
N GLU A 18 11.21 6.05 -2.92
CA GLU A 18 11.32 7.49 -3.17
C GLU A 18 10.12 8.02 -3.95
N HIS A 19 9.61 7.26 -4.93
CA HIS A 19 8.39 7.58 -5.64
C HIS A 19 7.19 7.69 -4.69
N LEU A 20 6.97 6.68 -3.83
CA LEU A 20 5.89 6.70 -2.84
C LEU A 20 6.05 7.84 -1.82
N ASN A 21 7.27 8.11 -1.35
CA ASN A 21 7.52 9.22 -0.42
C ASN A 21 7.20 10.57 -1.08
N ARG A 22 7.62 10.80 -2.33
CA ARG A 22 7.25 12.02 -3.06
C ARG A 22 5.73 12.16 -3.20
N LEU A 23 5.03 11.09 -3.57
CA LEU A 23 3.58 11.08 -3.69
C LEU A 23 2.92 11.45 -2.36
N LEU A 24 3.27 10.77 -1.28
CA LEU A 24 2.69 10.98 0.06
C LEU A 24 2.98 12.38 0.60
N HIS A 25 4.21 12.87 0.43
CA HIS A 25 4.65 14.21 0.84
C HIS A 25 3.93 15.34 0.13
N THR A 26 3.64 15.16 -1.15
CA THR A 26 2.96 16.17 -1.96
C THR A 26 1.45 16.13 -1.82
N THR A 27 0.89 15.05 -1.27
CA THR A 27 -0.57 14.86 -1.18
C THR A 27 -1.10 14.94 0.25
N ILE A 28 -0.66 14.10 1.19
CA ILE A 28 -1.41 13.88 2.45
C ILE A 28 -0.58 13.82 3.75
N THR A 29 0.74 13.61 3.75
CA THR A 29 1.49 13.46 5.01
C THR A 29 2.95 13.89 4.89
N ASP A 30 3.64 14.23 5.97
CA ASP A 30 5.12 14.45 5.98
C ASP A 30 5.89 13.25 6.53
N ALA A 31 5.18 12.16 6.82
CA ALA A 31 5.78 10.94 7.31
C ALA A 31 6.52 10.20 6.19
N ASN A 32 7.72 9.70 6.52
CA ASN A 32 8.53 8.93 5.59
C ASN A 32 8.22 7.44 5.68
N LEU A 33 8.03 6.80 4.53
CA LEU A 33 8.26 5.38 4.37
C LEU A 33 9.75 5.10 4.44
N ARG A 34 10.11 4.02 5.13
CA ARG A 34 11.47 3.49 5.15
C ARG A 34 11.52 2.15 4.43
N LEU A 35 12.57 1.97 3.64
CA LEU A 35 12.92 0.68 3.06
C LEU A 35 13.71 -0.15 4.07
N LEU A 36 13.12 -1.28 4.45
CA LEU A 36 13.74 -2.32 5.25
C LEU A 36 14.03 -3.50 4.32
N ALA A 37 15.27 -3.61 3.85
CA ALA A 37 15.68 -4.72 3.00
C ALA A 37 16.13 -5.91 3.87
N ALA A 38 15.66 -7.11 3.54
CA ALA A 38 16.28 -8.34 4.02
C ALA A 38 17.25 -8.79 2.92
N GLU A 39 18.55 -8.61 3.14
CA GLU A 39 19.62 -8.82 2.14
C GLU A 39 19.58 -10.23 1.49
N HIS A 40 18.99 -11.22 2.18
CA HIS A 40 19.08 -12.62 1.78
C HIS A 40 18.04 -13.10 0.74
N ARG A 41 17.11 -12.29 0.24
CA ARG A 41 16.02 -12.82 -0.63
C ARG A 41 15.54 -11.93 -1.79
N HIS A 42 16.29 -10.91 -2.21
CA HIS A 42 15.80 -9.94 -3.21
C HIS A 42 14.41 -9.40 -2.82
N ARG A 43 14.19 -9.16 -1.51
CA ARG A 43 12.91 -8.71 -0.96
C ARG A 43 13.10 -7.41 -0.19
N GLY A 44 12.20 -6.48 -0.45
CA GLY A 44 12.10 -5.21 0.24
C GLY A 44 10.83 -5.16 1.06
N PHE A 45 10.89 -4.53 2.22
CA PHE A 45 9.71 -4.20 3.01
C PHE A 45 9.64 -2.69 3.18
N LEU A 46 8.52 -2.08 2.81
CA LEU A 46 8.26 -0.66 2.98
C LEU A 46 7.22 -0.47 4.05
N GLU A 47 7.47 0.45 4.99
CA GLU A 47 6.46 0.90 5.94
C GLU A 47 6.80 2.27 6.55
N PHE A 48 5.83 2.91 7.18
CA PHE A 48 6.07 4.13 7.96
C PHE A 48 6.85 3.82 9.24
N ARG A 49 7.88 4.62 9.52
CA ARG A 49 8.69 4.54 10.74
C ARG A 49 8.92 5.94 11.30
N GLN A 50 8.74 6.13 12.61
CA GLN A 50 9.02 7.39 13.30
C GLN A 50 10.11 7.21 14.37
N GLY A 51 10.93 8.25 14.56
CA GLY A 51 12.01 8.28 15.54
C GLY A 51 13.28 7.53 15.11
N GLU A 52 14.32 7.65 15.93
CA GLU A 52 15.61 6.99 15.70
C GLU A 52 15.51 5.47 15.88
N HIS A 53 14.69 5.01 16.83
CA HIS A 53 14.47 3.58 17.10
C HIS A 53 13.41 2.93 16.20
N GLY A 54 12.78 3.72 15.32
CA GLY A 54 11.91 3.22 14.26
C GLY A 54 10.67 2.50 14.77
N GLU A 55 9.86 3.09 15.64
CA GLU A 55 8.56 2.48 15.94
C GLU A 55 7.68 2.46 14.68
N ILE A 56 7.02 1.34 14.43
CA ILE A 56 6.00 1.24 13.38
C ILE A 56 4.84 2.12 13.79
N ARG A 57 4.44 3.03 12.91
CA ARG A 57 3.34 3.95 13.19
C ARG A 57 2.43 4.12 11.99
N CYS A 58 1.21 4.54 12.27
CA CYS A 58 0.33 5.13 11.27
C CYS A 58 0.75 6.61 11.09
N ALA A 59 0.90 7.05 9.85
CA ALA A 59 1.20 8.44 9.51
C ALA A 59 -0.06 9.30 9.67
N ARG A 60 0.04 10.46 10.31
CA ARG A 60 -1.09 11.41 10.34
C ARG A 60 -1.33 11.94 8.93
N VAL A 61 -2.59 11.88 8.46
CA VAL A 61 -2.96 12.30 7.09
C VAL A 61 -3.93 13.49 7.04
N GLY A 62 -4.59 13.81 8.16
CA GLY A 62 -5.52 14.93 8.24
C GLY A 62 -6.64 14.66 9.24
N GLY A 63 -7.23 15.71 9.80
CA GLY A 63 -8.26 15.59 10.84
C GLY A 63 -7.80 14.70 12.02
N SER A 64 -8.60 13.69 12.34
CA SER A 64 -8.33 12.62 13.31
C SER A 64 -7.85 11.31 12.67
N TYR A 65 -7.54 11.31 11.37
CA TYR A 65 -7.19 10.10 10.63
C TYR A 65 -5.69 9.90 10.51
N TYR A 66 -5.30 8.64 10.57
CA TYR A 66 -3.95 8.15 10.34
C TYR A 66 -3.98 7.04 9.29
N LEU A 67 -2.88 6.88 8.56
CA LEU A 67 -2.70 5.88 7.53
C LEU A 67 -1.54 4.95 7.91
N PHE A 68 -1.85 3.67 8.05
CA PHE A 68 -0.85 2.62 7.97
C PHE A 68 -0.65 2.23 6.51
N LEU A 69 0.62 2.10 6.11
CA LEU A 69 1.01 1.59 4.80
C LEU A 69 2.16 0.61 5.02
N ALA A 70 1.96 -0.63 4.58
CA ALA A 70 3.03 -1.60 4.47
C ALA A 70 2.99 -2.34 3.14
N GLN A 71 4.15 -2.58 2.53
CA GLN A 71 4.28 -3.37 1.32
C GLN A 71 5.47 -4.31 1.39
N THR A 72 5.25 -5.57 1.02
CA THR A 72 6.33 -6.54 0.77
C THR A 72 6.54 -6.62 -0.74
N LEU A 73 7.79 -6.43 -1.15
CA LEU A 73 8.22 -6.35 -2.54
C LEU A 73 9.24 -7.45 -2.82
N GLU A 74 9.33 -7.86 -4.08
CA GLU A 74 10.31 -8.78 -4.63
C GLU A 74 10.95 -8.14 -5.86
N ALA A 75 12.27 -8.27 -5.99
CA ALA A 75 13.00 -7.94 -7.20
C ALA A 75 13.17 -9.23 -7.99
N GLU A 76 12.27 -9.44 -8.95
CA GLU A 76 12.25 -10.61 -9.82
C GLU A 76 13.33 -10.45 -10.89
N GLU A 77 14.22 -11.44 -10.99
CA GLU A 77 15.27 -11.47 -12.00
C GLU A 77 14.69 -11.76 -13.38
N LYS A 78 15.11 -10.97 -14.39
CA LYS A 78 14.72 -11.10 -15.79
C LYS A 78 15.93 -10.90 -16.69
N MET A 79 16.00 -11.65 -17.79
CA MET A 79 16.96 -11.39 -18.86
C MET A 79 16.36 -10.39 -19.85
N VAL A 80 17.03 -9.25 -20.03
CA VAL A 80 16.63 -8.19 -20.97
C VAL A 80 17.83 -7.88 -21.86
N GLU A 81 17.66 -8.06 -23.18
CA GLU A 81 18.72 -7.80 -24.18
C GLU A 81 20.06 -8.50 -23.86
N GLY A 82 20.00 -9.74 -23.33
CA GLY A 82 21.19 -10.51 -22.98
C GLY A 82 21.86 -10.11 -21.66
N SER A 83 21.31 -9.11 -20.95
CA SER A 83 21.77 -8.69 -19.63
C SER A 83 20.79 -9.09 -18.52
N LYS A 84 21.32 -9.41 -17.35
CA LYS A 84 20.51 -9.65 -16.16
C LYS A 84 19.99 -8.32 -15.62
N LYS A 85 18.69 -8.19 -15.51
CA LYS A 85 17.99 -7.07 -14.90
C LYS A 85 17.07 -7.57 -13.80
N TYR A 86 16.71 -6.68 -12.89
CA TYR A 86 15.69 -6.95 -11.89
C TYR A 86 14.45 -6.15 -12.22
N ARG A 87 13.29 -6.67 -11.82
CA ARG A 87 12.01 -6.00 -11.97
C ARG A 87 11.22 -6.04 -10.67
N LEU A 88 10.53 -4.95 -10.35
CA LEU A 88 9.70 -4.88 -9.15
C LEU A 88 8.45 -5.76 -9.25
N ARG A 89 8.14 -6.48 -8.17
CA ARG A 89 6.88 -7.17 -7.98
C ARG A 89 6.35 -6.97 -6.57
N THR A 90 5.09 -6.60 -6.44
CA THR A 90 4.42 -6.56 -5.13
C THR A 90 4.01 -7.98 -4.72
N LEU A 91 4.49 -8.42 -3.56
CA LEU A 91 4.08 -9.69 -2.95
C LEU A 91 2.90 -9.52 -2.01
N ARG A 92 2.86 -8.41 -1.26
CA ARG A 92 1.79 -8.09 -0.32
C ARG A 92 1.65 -6.58 -0.17
N TYR A 93 0.45 -6.11 0.09
CA TYR A 93 0.24 -4.78 0.67
C TYR A 93 -0.80 -4.83 1.77
N ALA A 94 -0.73 -3.87 2.68
CA ALA A 94 -1.74 -3.58 3.67
C ALA A 94 -1.83 -2.07 3.86
N TYR A 95 -3.01 -1.50 3.62
CA TYR A 95 -3.33 -0.10 3.84
C TYR A 95 -4.44 -0.03 4.88
N ARG A 96 -4.26 0.75 5.96
CA ARG A 96 -5.29 0.90 7.01
C ARG A 96 -5.51 2.35 7.33
N VAL A 97 -6.78 2.78 7.34
CA VAL A 97 -7.17 4.07 7.90
C VAL A 97 -7.52 3.85 9.36
N THR A 98 -6.92 4.62 10.26
CA THR A 98 -7.06 4.47 11.71
C THR A 98 -7.40 5.80 12.39
N GLU A 99 -8.00 5.72 13.59
CA GLU A 99 -8.34 6.88 14.44
C GLU A 99 -7.20 7.29 15.39
N GLY A 100 -6.04 6.62 15.29
CA GLY A 100 -4.88 6.87 16.14
C GLY A 100 -3.55 6.42 15.53
N PRO A 101 -2.41 6.82 16.13
CA PRO A 101 -1.08 6.67 15.54
C PRO A 101 -0.47 5.27 15.67
N THR A 102 -1.08 4.37 16.45
CA THR A 102 -0.54 3.04 16.75
C THR A 102 -1.29 1.95 15.96
N LEU A 103 -0.66 0.79 15.80
CA LEU A 103 -1.30 -0.37 15.15
C LEU A 103 -2.51 -0.91 15.92
N ASP A 104 -2.54 -0.70 17.23
CA ASP A 104 -3.65 -1.09 18.12
C ASP A 104 -4.79 -0.06 18.14
N SER A 105 -4.58 1.11 17.51
CA SER A 105 -5.64 2.10 17.35
C SER A 105 -6.78 1.52 16.52
N ARG A 106 -8.00 1.96 16.81
CA ARG A 106 -9.18 1.55 16.04
C ARG A 106 -8.98 1.89 14.55
N TRP A 107 -8.96 0.85 13.72
CA TRP A 107 -8.97 1.00 12.26
C TRP A 107 -10.40 1.09 11.75
N LEU A 108 -10.62 1.73 10.60
CA LEU A 108 -11.93 1.93 9.98
C LEU A 108 -12.05 1.08 8.71
N PHE A 109 -11.06 1.22 7.83
CA PHE A 109 -10.95 0.50 6.56
C PHE A 109 -9.57 -0.15 6.48
N ARG A 110 -9.52 -1.34 5.89
CA ARG A 110 -8.27 -2.06 5.65
C ARG A 110 -8.31 -2.76 4.31
N TRP A 111 -7.43 -2.37 3.40
CA TRP A 111 -7.21 -3.05 2.13
C TRP A 111 -5.96 -3.90 2.21
N GLU A 112 -6.06 -5.14 1.74
CA GLU A 112 -4.97 -6.10 1.78
C GLU A 112 -4.88 -6.88 0.48
N TYR A 113 -3.64 -7.26 0.17
CA TYR A 113 -3.34 -8.19 -0.90
C TYR A 113 -2.28 -9.20 -0.47
N GLU A 114 -2.44 -10.45 -0.91
CA GLU A 114 -1.41 -11.46 -0.84
C GLU A 114 -1.23 -12.23 -2.16
N SER A 115 0.01 -12.21 -2.67
CA SER A 115 0.42 -12.89 -3.89
C SER A 115 0.30 -14.41 -3.78
N PRO A 116 -0.02 -15.11 -4.90
CA PRO A 116 0.04 -16.57 -4.96
C PRO A 116 1.43 -17.14 -4.66
N LYS A 117 2.52 -16.37 -4.86
CA LYS A 117 3.87 -16.79 -4.44
C LYS A 117 4.02 -16.92 -2.92
N ILE A 118 3.18 -16.23 -2.14
CA ILE A 118 3.19 -16.27 -0.67
C ILE A 118 2.09 -17.19 -0.13
N LYS A 119 0.87 -17.09 -0.66
CA LYS A 119 -0.26 -17.97 -0.28
C LYS A 119 -0.99 -18.52 -1.51
N PRO A 120 -0.60 -19.70 -2.04
CA PRO A 120 -1.16 -20.24 -3.29
C PRO A 120 -2.67 -20.47 -3.26
N HIS A 121 -3.27 -20.78 -2.11
CA HIS A 121 -4.69 -21.17 -2.00
C HIS A 121 -5.58 -20.12 -1.32
N LEU A 122 -5.08 -18.90 -1.12
CA LEU A 122 -5.87 -17.83 -0.51
C LEU A 122 -6.87 -17.25 -1.51
N TYR A 123 -8.15 -17.22 -1.12
CA TYR A 123 -9.23 -16.58 -1.86
C TYR A 123 -10.20 -15.88 -0.89
N PRO A 124 -10.64 -14.64 -1.20
CA PRO A 124 -10.08 -13.75 -2.22
C PRO A 124 -8.65 -13.30 -1.88
N ARG A 125 -7.87 -12.92 -2.89
CA ARG A 125 -6.49 -12.41 -2.71
C ARG A 125 -6.43 -10.93 -2.42
N HIS A 126 -7.39 -10.21 -2.97
CA HIS A 126 -7.58 -8.79 -2.78
C HIS A 126 -8.86 -8.62 -2.01
N HIS A 127 -8.75 -8.04 -0.83
CA HIS A 127 -9.91 -7.86 0.01
C HIS A 127 -9.84 -6.59 0.82
N ILE A 128 -11.03 -6.11 1.14
CA ILE A 128 -11.26 -5.02 2.07
C ILE A 128 -11.93 -5.59 3.32
N HIS A 129 -11.52 -5.06 4.48
CA HIS A 129 -12.22 -5.20 5.74
C HIS A 129 -12.76 -3.84 6.15
N VAL A 130 -13.93 -3.84 6.80
CA VAL A 130 -14.51 -2.64 7.42
C VAL A 130 -14.75 -2.95 8.89
N ASN A 131 -14.27 -2.08 9.79
CA ASN A 131 -14.38 -2.31 11.23
C ASN A 131 -15.75 -1.88 11.76
N THR A 132 -16.77 -2.64 11.37
CA THR A 132 -18.15 -2.40 11.76
C THR A 132 -18.92 -3.73 11.88
N GLY A 133 -20.05 -3.68 12.58
CA GLY A 133 -21.03 -4.75 12.62
C GLY A 133 -22.28 -4.33 11.87
N VAL A 134 -22.88 -5.26 11.11
CA VAL A 134 -24.16 -5.04 10.43
C VAL A 134 -25.18 -6.00 11.00
N ASN A 135 -26.30 -5.48 11.51
CA ASN A 135 -27.43 -6.32 11.92
C ASN A 135 -28.09 -6.90 10.68
N CYS A 136 -28.07 -8.22 10.56
CA CYS A 136 -28.71 -8.94 9.46
C CYS A 136 -29.91 -9.72 9.98
N PHE A 137 -30.92 -9.92 9.13
CA PHE A 137 -32.07 -10.79 9.38
C PHE A 137 -32.78 -10.53 10.72
N SER A 138 -33.46 -9.38 10.84
CA SER A 138 -34.34 -9.05 11.97
C SER A 138 -33.66 -9.06 13.37
N ASP A 139 -32.51 -8.41 13.49
CA ASP A 139 -31.77 -8.17 14.75
C ASP A 139 -31.32 -9.40 15.55
N ARG A 140 -31.43 -10.61 14.99
CA ARG A 140 -31.01 -11.85 15.67
C ARG A 140 -29.54 -12.18 15.47
N PHE A 141 -28.87 -11.51 14.54
CA PHE A 141 -27.49 -11.78 14.17
C PHE A 141 -26.78 -10.50 13.72
N THR A 142 -25.68 -10.16 14.40
CA THR A 142 -24.77 -9.10 13.95
C THR A 142 -23.63 -9.74 13.17
N LEU A 143 -23.56 -9.46 11.88
CA LEU A 143 -22.46 -9.85 11.02
C LEU A 143 -21.25 -8.95 11.34
N ASN A 144 -20.16 -9.56 11.83
CA ASN A 144 -18.91 -8.85 12.06
C ASN A 144 -18.17 -8.64 10.72
N CYS A 145 -18.29 -7.45 10.13
CA CYS A 145 -17.63 -7.14 8.85
C CYS A 145 -16.10 -7.08 8.96
N SER A 146 -15.55 -7.00 10.18
CA SER A 146 -14.10 -6.96 10.39
C SER A 146 -13.39 -8.30 10.14
N GLU A 147 -14.15 -9.40 10.09
CA GLU A 147 -13.67 -10.75 9.81
C GLU A 147 -13.92 -11.19 8.37
N LEU A 148 -14.70 -10.41 7.62
CA LEU A 148 -15.06 -10.71 6.24
C LEU A 148 -13.97 -10.26 5.27
N HIS A 149 -13.52 -11.19 4.45
CA HIS A 149 -12.64 -10.91 3.32
C HIS A 149 -13.51 -10.52 2.12
N VAL A 150 -14.00 -9.29 2.09
CA VAL A 150 -14.85 -8.81 0.98
C VAL A 150 -13.95 -8.57 -0.25
N PRO A 151 -14.19 -9.21 -1.40
CA PRO A 151 -13.35 -9.01 -2.59
C PRO A 151 -13.32 -7.55 -3.04
N SER A 152 -12.13 -7.02 -3.33
CA SER A 152 -11.96 -5.60 -3.72
C SER A 152 -11.27 -5.38 -5.07
N GLY A 153 -10.65 -6.41 -5.64
CA GLY A 153 -9.70 -6.21 -6.75
C GLY A 153 -8.44 -5.43 -6.32
N TRP A 154 -7.56 -5.15 -7.27
CA TRP A 154 -6.31 -4.46 -6.97
C TRP A 154 -6.55 -3.01 -6.55
N ILE A 155 -6.10 -2.64 -5.35
CA ILE A 155 -6.14 -1.27 -4.85
C ILE A 155 -4.72 -0.72 -4.80
N ALA A 156 -4.46 0.33 -5.58
CA ALA A 156 -3.21 1.08 -5.50
C ALA A 156 -3.27 2.08 -4.34
N ILE A 157 -2.12 2.62 -3.91
CA ILE A 157 -2.12 3.61 -2.83
C ILE A 157 -2.79 4.91 -3.26
N GLU A 158 -2.69 5.24 -4.54
CA GLU A 158 -3.34 6.37 -5.21
C GLU A 158 -4.85 6.35 -4.96
N GLU A 159 -5.50 5.20 -5.13
CA GLU A 159 -6.94 5.02 -4.86
C GLU A 159 -7.29 5.24 -3.38
N VAL A 160 -6.42 4.82 -2.46
CA VAL A 160 -6.61 5.10 -1.03
C VAL A 160 -6.48 6.59 -0.75
N ILE A 161 -5.54 7.29 -1.40
CA ILE A 161 -5.39 8.74 -1.26
C ILE A 161 -6.62 9.47 -1.82
N ARG A 162 -7.15 9.05 -2.99
CA ARG A 162 -8.41 9.57 -3.55
C ARG A 162 -9.56 9.39 -2.58
N PHE A 163 -9.71 8.18 -2.02
CA PHE A 163 -10.73 7.87 -1.01
C PHE A 163 -10.62 8.79 0.22
N LEU A 164 -9.40 8.97 0.75
CA LEU A 164 -9.16 9.86 1.89
C LEU A 164 -9.61 11.31 1.59
N ILE A 165 -9.25 11.85 0.42
CA ILE A 165 -9.57 13.23 0.05
C ILE A 165 -11.06 13.39 -0.27
N HIS A 166 -11.63 12.54 -1.13
CA HIS A 166 -13.00 12.70 -1.61
C HIS A 166 -14.05 12.22 -0.61
N GLU A 167 -13.89 11.02 -0.05
CA GLU A 167 -14.90 10.39 0.80
C GLU A 167 -14.75 10.81 2.26
N LEU A 168 -13.51 10.87 2.77
CA LEU A 168 -13.25 11.31 4.14
C LEU A 168 -12.99 12.82 4.28
N ARG A 169 -13.08 13.56 3.17
CA ARG A 169 -12.96 15.04 3.12
C ARG A 169 -11.63 15.54 3.70
N LEU A 170 -10.55 14.80 3.53
CA LEU A 170 -9.22 15.30 3.86
C LEU A 170 -8.83 16.43 2.91
N GLU A 171 -8.30 17.52 3.48
CA GLU A 171 -7.72 18.61 2.70
C GLU A 171 -6.35 18.18 2.16
N PRO A 172 -6.16 18.12 0.82
CA PRO A 172 -4.88 17.78 0.24
C PRO A 172 -3.88 18.93 0.40
N LYS A 173 -2.59 18.60 0.45
CA LYS A 173 -1.50 19.59 0.55
C LYS A 173 -1.34 20.46 -0.69
N ARG A 174 -1.84 19.99 -1.84
CA ARG A 174 -1.72 20.67 -3.13
C ARG A 174 -3.05 20.65 -3.89
N PRO A 175 -3.37 21.68 -4.68
CA PRO A 175 -4.60 21.73 -5.46
C PRO A 175 -4.58 20.80 -6.69
N ASP A 176 -3.41 20.49 -7.23
CA ASP A 176 -3.21 19.61 -8.41
C ASP A 176 -3.03 18.12 -8.04
N TRP A 177 -3.46 17.74 -6.84
CA TRP A 177 -3.23 16.41 -6.27
C TRP A 177 -3.78 15.28 -7.16
N ASP A 178 -4.94 15.45 -7.80
CA ASP A 178 -5.56 14.37 -8.58
C ASP A 178 -4.74 14.03 -9.83
N GLN A 179 -4.18 15.05 -10.50
CA GLN A 179 -3.26 14.83 -11.62
C GLN A 179 -1.98 14.13 -11.16
N LEU A 180 -1.43 14.50 -9.99
CA LEU A 180 -0.26 13.81 -9.43
C LEU A 180 -0.54 12.33 -9.15
N LEU A 181 -1.76 12.00 -8.69
CA LEU A 181 -2.16 10.61 -8.46
C LEU A 181 -2.37 9.86 -9.79
N LEU A 182 -2.93 10.50 -10.82
CA LEU A 182 -3.09 9.90 -12.14
C LEU A 182 -1.73 9.55 -12.75
N ASP A 183 -0.81 10.52 -12.79
CA ASP A 183 0.55 10.32 -13.30
C ASP A 183 1.30 9.23 -12.51
N SER A 184 1.07 9.14 -11.20
CA SER A 184 1.66 8.12 -10.33
C SER A 184 1.09 6.73 -10.62
N GLU A 185 -0.22 6.61 -10.80
CA GLU A 185 -0.88 5.33 -11.05
C GLU A 185 -0.51 4.75 -12.43
N GLU A 186 -0.36 5.60 -13.44
CA GLU A 186 0.16 5.20 -14.74
C GLU A 186 1.55 4.56 -14.60
N ARG A 187 2.48 5.25 -13.92
CA ARG A 187 3.81 4.71 -13.62
C ARG A 187 3.74 3.41 -12.82
N PHE A 188 2.89 3.34 -11.80
CA PHE A 188 2.74 2.14 -10.99
C PHE A 188 2.29 0.94 -11.82
N THR A 189 1.34 1.16 -12.72
CA THR A 189 0.80 0.13 -13.62
C THR A 189 1.88 -0.38 -14.57
N GLU A 190 2.70 0.52 -15.11
CA GLU A 190 3.87 0.16 -15.92
C GLU A 190 4.92 -0.63 -15.12
N TRP A 191 5.18 -0.21 -13.88
CA TRP A 191 6.24 -0.78 -13.07
C TRP A 191 5.94 -2.19 -12.57
N THR A 192 4.69 -2.46 -12.23
CA THR A 192 4.35 -3.67 -11.47
C THR A 192 3.80 -4.82 -12.30
N GLU A 193 3.53 -4.65 -13.62
CA GLU A 193 2.48 -5.39 -14.39
C GLU A 193 1.58 -6.21 -13.48
N ARG A 194 0.41 -5.64 -13.18
CA ARG A 194 -0.64 -6.31 -12.40
C ARG A 194 -0.83 -7.72 -12.95
N THR A 195 -0.33 -8.74 -12.25
CA THR A 195 -0.58 -10.13 -12.64
C THR A 195 -1.99 -10.42 -12.14
N ILE A 196 -2.98 -10.24 -13.02
CA ILE A 196 -4.37 -10.64 -12.77
C ILE A 196 -4.43 -12.17 -12.72
#